data_AF-A0A1D7QGB4-F1
#
_entry.id   AF-A0A1D7QGB4-F1
#
_cell.length_a   1.000
_cell.length_b   1.000
_cell.length_c   1.000
_cell.angle_alpha   90.00
_cell.angle_beta   90.00
_cell.angle_gamma   90.00
#
_symmetry.space_group_name_H-M   'P 1'
#
loop_
_entity.id
_entity.type
_entity.pdbx_description
1 polymer ?
#
loop_
_entity_poly.entity_id
_entity_poly.type
_entity_poly.pdbx_seq_one_letter_code
_entity_poly.pdbx_strand_id
1 'polypeptide(L)'
;MFKNLFVKRQKSQYGWFGNYSSWAEVAAETGGYDAGVILERTKEAILKVKKGEAVYERDSVVFDKKEYPFPLITFLLHSASLNKKPLHVLDFGGSLGSTYFQVKEFLTPDVCASWNVVEQGHYVECGKAHFEDEILKFYESIDACKAEKEIDLVVLSSSIQYLEKPHDFLKQLAAYHFPFLLFDRTAFHYGEADRLTLQRVPPEIYPASYPSWFFNEKAFLSHFSGQYEIRAEFTSYVKGEETMLIDEVQSGYDKGFYLINSSTHA
;
A
#
# COMPACT_ATOMS: atom_id res chain seq x y z
N MET A 1 -48.40 -1.36 21.64
CA MET A 1 -47.31 -0.89 22.52
C MET A 1 -46.01 -1.52 22.04
N PHE A 2 -45.13 -0.68 21.51
CA PHE A 2 -43.84 -1.06 20.94
C PHE A 2 -42.94 -1.69 22.00
N LYS A 3 -42.58 -2.97 21.82
CA LYS A 3 -41.52 -3.60 22.61
C LYS A 3 -40.17 -3.17 22.02
N ASN A 4 -39.44 -2.38 22.80
CA ASN A 4 -38.05 -2.01 22.60
C ASN A 4 -37.19 -3.20 22.15
N LEU A 5 -36.76 -3.18 20.89
CA LEU A 5 -35.69 -4.01 20.35
C LEU A 5 -34.38 -3.23 20.46
N PHE A 6 -33.86 -3.08 21.68
CA PHE A 6 -32.45 -2.72 21.85
C PHE A 6 -31.63 -4.02 21.81
N VAL A 7 -31.37 -4.51 20.60
CA VAL A 7 -30.27 -5.45 20.39
C VAL A 7 -28.99 -4.67 20.70
N LYS A 8 -28.33 -4.95 21.83
CA LYS A 8 -26.97 -4.46 22.07
C LYS A 8 -26.11 -5.02 20.93
N ARG A 9 -25.77 -4.17 19.96
CA ARG A 9 -24.82 -4.51 18.91
C ARG A 9 -23.49 -4.85 19.60
N GLN A 10 -23.03 -6.09 19.45
CA GLN A 10 -21.75 -6.50 19.99
C GLN A 10 -20.67 -5.66 19.31
N LYS A 11 -19.86 -4.96 20.10
CA LYS A 11 -18.78 -4.14 19.55
C LYS A 11 -17.81 -5.04 18.77
N SER A 12 -17.40 -4.60 17.59
CA SER A 12 -16.41 -5.31 16.77
C SER A 12 -15.08 -5.34 17.51
N GLN A 13 -14.44 -6.50 17.55
CA GLN A 13 -13.10 -6.63 18.14
C GLN A 13 -11.99 -6.26 17.14
N TYR A 14 -12.32 -6.24 15.85
CA TYR A 14 -11.38 -6.03 14.73
C TYR A 14 -11.79 -4.81 13.90
N GLY A 15 -10.83 -4.20 13.22
CA GLY A 15 -10.97 -2.94 12.51
C GLY A 15 -10.10 -1.83 13.10
N TRP A 16 -10.51 -0.59 12.91
CA TRP A 16 -9.76 0.60 13.33
C TRP A 16 -10.47 1.33 14.47
N PHE A 17 -9.70 1.71 15.49
CA PHE A 17 -10.24 2.25 16.74
C PHE A 17 -9.47 3.47 17.22
N GLY A 18 -10.18 4.38 17.89
CA GLY A 18 -9.59 5.49 18.62
C GLY A 18 -9.19 6.69 17.75
N ASN A 19 -8.60 7.67 18.40
CA ASN A 19 -7.99 8.86 17.81
C ASN A 19 -6.85 9.29 18.72
N TYR A 20 -5.68 8.71 18.50
CA TYR A 20 -4.55 8.81 19.42
C TYR A 20 -3.73 10.07 19.15
N SER A 21 -3.10 10.59 20.20
CA SER A 21 -2.33 11.83 20.13
C SER A 21 -0.91 11.65 19.57
N SER A 22 -0.37 10.43 19.65
CA SER A 22 0.98 10.12 19.19
C SER A 22 1.12 8.65 18.79
N TRP A 23 2.08 8.38 17.91
CA TRP A 23 2.44 7.02 17.50
C TRP A 23 2.85 6.15 18.69
N ALA A 24 3.63 6.71 19.62
CA ALA A 24 4.09 6.02 20.82
C ALA A 24 2.93 5.56 21.72
N GLU A 25 1.86 6.35 21.81
CA GLU A 25 0.65 6.01 22.57
C GLU A 25 -0.02 4.75 22.00
N VAL A 26 -0.23 4.69 20.68
CA VAL A 26 -0.82 3.51 20.03
C VAL A 26 0.11 2.31 20.09
N ALA A 27 1.41 2.52 19.83
CA ALA A 27 2.39 1.46 19.81
C ALA A 27 2.54 0.77 21.18
N ALA A 28 2.25 1.46 22.28
CA ALA A 28 2.20 0.85 23.61
C ALA A 28 0.99 -0.08 23.81
N GLU A 29 -0.06 0.05 23.00
CA GLU A 29 -1.27 -0.81 23.03
C GLU A 29 -1.23 -1.92 21.97
N THR A 30 -0.20 -1.97 21.14
CA THR A 30 -0.09 -2.98 20.08
C THR A 30 0.84 -4.12 20.51
N GLY A 31 0.57 -5.31 19.98
CA GLY A 31 1.56 -6.40 20.01
C GLY A 31 2.74 -6.14 19.06
N GLY A 32 2.66 -5.05 18.28
CA GLY A 32 3.52 -4.78 17.14
C GLY A 32 3.23 -5.71 15.96
N TYR A 33 4.03 -5.54 14.91
CA TYR A 33 4.23 -6.58 13.93
C TYR A 33 5.01 -7.69 14.64
N ASP A 34 4.40 -8.86 14.89
CA ASP A 34 5.19 -10.07 15.09
C ASP A 34 5.83 -10.42 13.75
N ALA A 35 6.90 -9.68 13.45
CA ALA A 35 7.48 -9.59 12.13
C ALA A 35 7.92 -10.97 11.62
N GLY A 36 8.31 -11.87 12.52
CA GLY A 36 8.66 -13.24 12.18
C GLY A 36 7.45 -14.05 11.69
N VAL A 37 6.35 -14.06 12.46
CA VAL A 37 5.14 -14.82 12.09
C VAL A 37 4.48 -14.24 10.83
N ILE A 38 4.41 -12.91 10.72
CA ILE A 38 3.80 -12.27 9.55
C ILE A 38 4.65 -12.53 8.31
N LEU A 39 5.97 -12.31 8.36
CA LEU A 39 6.87 -12.59 7.25
C LEU A 39 6.78 -14.05 6.80
N GLU A 40 6.76 -15.01 7.73
CA GLU A 40 6.70 -16.43 7.37
C GLU A 40 5.39 -16.76 6.65
N ARG A 41 4.24 -16.27 7.15
CA ARG A 41 2.94 -16.45 6.49
C ARG A 41 2.92 -15.79 5.11
N THR A 42 3.44 -14.57 4.99
CA THR A 42 3.54 -13.88 3.69
C THR A 42 4.42 -14.67 2.71
N LYS A 43 5.58 -15.15 3.16
CA LYS A 43 6.49 -15.97 2.36
C LYS A 43 5.81 -17.25 1.87
N GLU A 44 5.13 -17.97 2.75
CA GLU A 44 4.41 -19.20 2.38
C GLU A 44 3.31 -18.94 1.35
N ALA A 45 2.52 -17.86 1.52
CA ALA A 45 1.46 -17.50 0.58
C ALA A 45 2.02 -17.13 -0.80
N ILE A 46 3.04 -16.27 -0.86
CA ILE A 46 3.62 -15.81 -2.13
C ILE A 46 4.41 -16.95 -2.80
N LEU A 47 5.04 -17.86 -2.06
CA LEU A 47 5.67 -19.06 -2.63
C LEU A 47 4.65 -19.95 -3.36
N LYS A 48 3.44 -20.12 -2.81
CA LYS A 48 2.36 -20.84 -3.50
C LYS A 48 1.99 -20.14 -4.81
N VAL A 49 1.90 -18.81 -4.80
CA VAL A 49 1.64 -18.04 -6.03
C VAL A 49 2.77 -18.19 -7.04
N LYS A 50 4.02 -18.03 -6.62
CA LYS A 50 5.22 -18.17 -7.48
C LYS A 50 5.33 -19.57 -8.12
N LYS A 51 4.92 -20.62 -7.41
CA LYS A 51 4.91 -22.01 -7.89
C LYS A 51 3.68 -22.38 -8.72
N GLY A 52 2.69 -21.49 -8.82
CA GLY A 52 1.42 -21.78 -9.49
C GLY A 52 0.46 -22.69 -8.68
N GLU A 53 0.73 -22.86 -7.38
CA GLU A 53 -0.13 -23.60 -6.44
C GLU A 53 -1.32 -22.74 -5.96
N ALA A 54 -1.20 -21.42 -6.03
CA ALA A 54 -2.26 -20.44 -5.81
C ALA A 54 -2.24 -19.40 -6.94
N VAL A 55 -3.39 -18.79 -7.25
CA VAL A 55 -3.46 -17.80 -8.35
C VAL A 55 -3.17 -16.37 -7.89
N TYR A 56 -3.33 -16.08 -6.59
CA TYR A 56 -3.26 -14.74 -6.02
C TYR A 56 -3.17 -14.81 -4.50
N GLU A 57 -2.50 -13.83 -3.89
CA GLU A 57 -2.56 -13.58 -2.46
C GLU A 57 -2.71 -12.10 -2.15
N ARG A 58 -3.35 -11.78 -1.03
CA ARG A 58 -3.40 -10.44 -0.43
C ARG A 58 -3.32 -10.57 1.08
N ASP A 59 -2.48 -9.76 1.71
CA ASP A 59 -2.27 -9.76 3.17
C ASP A 59 -1.93 -11.16 3.72
N SER A 60 -1.17 -11.97 2.96
CA SER A 60 -0.83 -13.38 3.26
C SER A 60 -1.97 -14.39 3.13
N VAL A 61 -3.15 -13.96 2.67
CA VAL A 61 -4.30 -14.84 2.41
C VAL A 61 -4.30 -15.23 0.93
N VAL A 62 -4.36 -16.52 0.63
CA VAL A 62 -4.49 -17.02 -0.75
C VAL A 62 -5.96 -17.00 -1.21
N PHE A 63 -6.19 -16.69 -2.47
CA PHE A 63 -7.52 -16.63 -3.06
C PHE A 63 -7.62 -17.55 -4.29
N ASP A 64 -8.79 -18.16 -4.49
CA ASP A 64 -9.07 -19.05 -5.63
C ASP A 64 -9.32 -18.28 -6.93
N LYS A 65 -9.60 -16.98 -6.81
CA LYS A 65 -9.82 -16.08 -7.94
C LYS A 65 -8.92 -14.86 -7.79
N LYS A 66 -8.15 -14.59 -8.84
CA LYS A 66 -7.32 -13.40 -8.92
C LYS A 66 -8.18 -12.15 -9.05
N GLU A 67 -7.98 -11.20 -8.15
CA GLU A 67 -8.56 -9.86 -8.22
C GLU A 67 -7.52 -8.92 -8.80
N TYR A 68 -7.85 -8.24 -9.88
CA TYR A 68 -6.91 -7.34 -10.55
C TYR A 68 -7.12 -5.89 -10.09
N PRO A 69 -6.03 -5.18 -9.76
CA PRO A 69 -6.07 -3.76 -9.46
C PRO A 69 -6.10 -3.00 -10.79
N PHE A 70 -7.24 -3.03 -11.50
CA PHE A 70 -7.34 -2.45 -12.84
C PHE A 70 -6.90 -0.98 -12.90
N PRO A 71 -7.23 -0.10 -11.93
CA PRO A 71 -6.68 1.26 -11.91
C PRO A 71 -5.14 1.26 -11.90
N LEU A 72 -4.51 0.45 -11.05
CA LEU A 72 -3.05 0.34 -10.98
C LEU A 72 -2.46 -0.15 -12.31
N ILE A 73 -3.03 -1.21 -12.89
CA ILE A 73 -2.60 -1.74 -14.19
C ILE A 73 -2.73 -0.67 -15.28
N THR A 74 -3.87 0.05 -15.31
CA THR A 74 -4.11 1.13 -16.26
C THR A 74 -3.05 2.21 -16.16
N PHE A 75 -2.75 2.70 -14.96
CA PHE A 75 -1.79 3.78 -14.79
C PHE A 75 -0.33 3.34 -14.96
N LEU A 76 -0.02 2.08 -14.68
CA LEU A 76 1.27 1.48 -15.02
C LEU A 76 1.48 1.43 -16.54
N LEU A 77 0.51 0.90 -17.30
CA LEU A 77 0.57 0.83 -18.76
C LEU A 77 0.59 2.23 -19.40
N HIS A 78 -0.22 3.15 -18.86
CA HIS A 78 -0.25 4.54 -19.30
C HIS A 78 1.10 5.24 -19.05
N SER A 79 1.71 5.03 -17.88
CA SER A 79 3.05 5.54 -17.56
C SER A 79 4.10 5.02 -18.55
N ALA A 80 4.10 3.72 -18.86
CA ALA A 80 5.01 3.13 -19.84
C ALA A 80 4.83 3.74 -21.24
N SER A 81 3.57 3.93 -21.66
CA SER A 81 3.22 4.57 -22.92
C SER A 81 3.73 6.01 -23.01
N LEU A 82 3.52 6.82 -21.96
CA LEU A 82 4.02 8.19 -21.90
C LEU A 82 5.55 8.27 -21.87
N ASN A 83 6.19 7.34 -21.16
CA ASN A 83 7.64 7.29 -21.02
C ASN A 83 8.34 6.78 -22.29
N LYS A 84 7.61 6.10 -23.19
CA LYS A 84 8.11 5.51 -24.44
C LYS A 84 9.28 4.54 -24.25
N LYS A 85 9.43 4.00 -23.04
CA LYS A 85 10.40 2.98 -22.65
C LYS A 85 9.79 2.14 -21.51
N PRO A 86 10.25 0.89 -21.32
CA PRO A 86 9.83 0.07 -20.20
C PRO A 86 10.22 0.74 -18.88
N LEU A 87 9.34 0.68 -17.88
CA LEU A 87 9.51 1.38 -16.61
C LEU A 87 10.46 0.64 -15.67
N HIS A 88 11.27 1.40 -14.94
CA HIS A 88 11.79 0.97 -13.65
C HIS A 88 10.78 1.37 -12.56
N VAL A 89 10.03 0.39 -12.06
CA VAL A 89 9.02 0.59 -11.02
C VAL A 89 9.67 0.48 -9.65
N LEU A 90 9.39 1.41 -8.74
CA LEU A 90 9.68 1.30 -7.31
C LEU A 90 8.38 0.99 -6.57
N ASP A 91 8.35 -0.08 -5.81
CA ASP A 91 7.19 -0.56 -5.04
C ASP A 91 7.48 -0.42 -3.54
N PHE A 92 6.97 0.66 -2.94
CA PHE A 92 7.26 1.02 -1.56
C PHE A 92 6.32 0.29 -0.60
N GLY A 93 6.88 -0.58 0.26
CA GLY A 93 6.11 -1.50 1.09
C GLY A 93 5.54 -2.68 0.31
N GLY A 94 6.16 -3.05 -0.81
CA GLY A 94 5.70 -4.13 -1.71
C GLY A 94 5.83 -5.56 -1.16
N SER A 95 6.16 -5.72 0.13
CA SER A 95 6.31 -7.02 0.81
C SER A 95 7.35 -7.91 0.09
N LEU A 96 7.00 -9.13 -0.30
CA LEU A 96 7.85 -10.05 -1.08
C LEU A 96 7.48 -10.04 -2.58
N GLY A 97 6.92 -8.92 -3.06
CA GLY A 97 6.47 -8.73 -4.44
C GLY A 97 5.00 -9.09 -4.67
N SER A 98 4.12 -8.91 -3.67
CA SER A 98 2.69 -9.25 -3.77
C SER A 98 2.03 -8.63 -5.00
N THR A 99 2.17 -7.31 -5.17
CA THR A 99 1.62 -6.59 -6.32
C THR A 99 2.31 -7.01 -7.62
N TYR A 100 3.62 -7.25 -7.62
CA TYR A 100 4.33 -7.77 -8.79
C TYR A 100 3.70 -9.09 -9.29
N PHE A 101 3.52 -10.08 -8.42
CA PHE A 101 2.87 -11.35 -8.81
C PHE A 101 1.40 -11.16 -9.19
N GLN A 102 0.72 -10.20 -8.57
CA GLN A 102 -0.66 -9.86 -8.90
C GLN A 102 -0.81 -9.25 -10.31
N VAL A 103 0.19 -8.56 -10.84
CA VAL A 103 0.08 -7.91 -12.17
C VAL A 103 1.06 -8.43 -13.21
N LYS A 104 1.82 -9.49 -12.88
CA LYS A 104 2.92 -10.02 -13.70
C LYS A 104 2.56 -10.28 -15.16
N GLU A 105 1.31 -10.65 -15.46
CA GLU A 105 0.86 -10.90 -16.84
C GLU A 105 0.87 -9.65 -17.73
N PHE A 106 0.85 -8.46 -17.12
CA PHE A 106 0.88 -7.16 -17.82
C PHE A 106 2.29 -6.55 -17.88
N LEU A 107 3.28 -7.16 -17.22
CA LEU A 107 4.66 -6.67 -17.14
C LEU A 107 5.50 -7.23 -18.30
N THR A 108 5.12 -6.91 -19.55
CA THR A 108 5.90 -7.32 -20.72
C THR A 108 7.25 -6.59 -20.77
N PRO A 109 8.23 -7.08 -21.55
CA PRO A 109 9.52 -6.40 -21.71
C PRO A 109 9.41 -4.96 -22.24
N ASP A 110 8.32 -4.62 -22.93
CA ASP A 110 8.04 -3.26 -23.42
C ASP A 110 7.42 -2.34 -22.35
N VAL A 111 6.92 -2.92 -21.25
CA VAL A 111 6.19 -2.21 -20.19
C VAL A 111 7.04 -2.02 -18.94
N CYS A 112 7.77 -3.06 -18.50
CA CYS A 112 8.49 -3.04 -17.24
C CYS A 112 9.90 -3.62 -17.41
N ALA A 113 10.92 -2.80 -17.19
CA ALA A 113 12.32 -3.22 -17.18
C ALA A 113 12.73 -3.84 -15.84
N SER A 114 12.18 -3.34 -14.73
CA SER A 114 12.42 -3.90 -13.39
C SER A 114 11.33 -3.49 -12.41
N TRP A 115 11.03 -4.37 -11.47
CA TRP A 115 10.17 -4.11 -10.33
C TRP A 115 11.01 -4.13 -9.05
N ASN A 116 11.15 -2.97 -8.39
CA ASN A 116 12.08 -2.78 -7.29
C ASN A 116 11.32 -2.56 -5.99
N VAL A 117 11.22 -3.59 -5.17
CA VAL A 117 10.56 -3.50 -3.86
C VAL A 117 11.48 -2.81 -2.86
N VAL A 118 10.94 -1.81 -2.16
CA VAL A 118 11.61 -1.18 -1.01
C VAL A 118 10.90 -1.63 0.27
N GLU A 119 11.64 -2.31 1.16
CA GLU A 119 11.11 -2.85 2.41
C GLU A 119 12.16 -2.89 3.55
N GLN A 120 11.73 -3.17 4.78
CA GLN A 120 12.53 -3.49 5.96
C GLN A 120 13.51 -4.63 5.69
N GLY A 121 14.67 -4.58 6.37
CA GLY A 121 15.81 -5.47 6.09
C GLY A 121 15.47 -6.97 6.07
N HIS A 122 14.65 -7.46 6.99
CA HIS A 122 14.27 -8.88 7.03
C HIS A 122 13.38 -9.31 5.85
N TYR A 123 12.51 -8.43 5.34
CA TYR A 123 11.79 -8.66 4.09
C TYR A 123 12.72 -8.61 2.88
N VAL A 124 13.71 -7.71 2.86
CA VAL A 124 14.70 -7.62 1.79
C VAL A 124 15.57 -8.88 1.72
N GLU A 125 16.06 -9.35 2.86
CA GLU A 125 16.81 -10.61 2.96
C GLU A 125 15.99 -11.80 2.45
N CYS A 126 14.74 -11.91 2.89
CA CYS A 126 13.82 -12.96 2.45
C CYS A 126 13.51 -12.86 0.94
N GLY A 127 13.23 -11.64 0.46
CA GLY A 127 12.99 -11.30 -0.94
C GLY A 127 14.13 -11.74 -1.84
N LYS A 128 15.37 -11.37 -1.49
CA LYS A 128 16.59 -11.78 -2.19
C LYS A 128 16.80 -13.28 -2.19
N ALA A 129 16.57 -13.94 -1.07
CA ALA A 129 16.80 -15.38 -0.94
C ALA A 129 15.79 -16.24 -1.72
N HIS A 130 14.54 -15.79 -1.85
CA HIS A 130 13.44 -16.65 -2.32
C HIS A 130 12.70 -16.13 -3.56
N PHE A 131 12.66 -14.82 -3.79
CA PHE A 131 11.78 -14.19 -4.77
C PHE A 131 12.51 -13.48 -5.89
N GLU A 132 13.67 -12.88 -5.61
CA GLU A 132 14.45 -12.10 -6.57
C GLU A 132 14.75 -12.88 -7.85
N ASP A 133 14.58 -12.19 -8.99
CA ASP A 133 14.91 -12.68 -10.32
C ASP A 133 15.45 -11.53 -11.18
N GLU A 134 15.51 -11.68 -12.50
CA GLU A 134 16.02 -10.64 -13.40
C GLU A 134 15.20 -9.34 -13.36
N ILE A 135 13.90 -9.41 -13.03
CA ILE A 135 12.97 -8.28 -13.04
C ILE A 135 12.67 -7.81 -11.62
N LEU A 136 12.31 -8.73 -10.72
CA LEU A 136 11.93 -8.42 -9.33
C LEU A 136 13.19 -8.31 -8.46
N LYS A 137 13.43 -7.13 -7.88
CA LYS A 137 14.60 -6.79 -7.06
C LYS A 137 14.17 -6.22 -5.70
N PHE A 138 15.05 -6.29 -4.69
CA PHE A 138 14.76 -5.84 -3.33
C PHE A 138 15.81 -4.88 -2.75
N TYR A 139 15.37 -3.81 -2.12
CA TYR A 139 16.21 -2.75 -1.55
C TYR A 139 15.70 -2.32 -0.17
N GLU A 140 16.62 -1.92 0.71
CA GLU A 140 16.27 -1.44 2.06
C GLU A 140 15.81 0.03 2.09
N SER A 141 16.06 0.78 1.02
CA SER A 141 15.68 2.19 0.94
C SER A 141 15.50 2.66 -0.50
N ILE A 142 14.74 3.76 -0.65
CA ILE A 142 14.57 4.44 -1.93
C ILE A 142 15.92 4.90 -2.47
N ASP A 143 16.80 5.45 -1.63
CA ASP A 143 18.13 5.91 -2.05
C ASP A 143 19.01 4.77 -2.57
N ALA A 144 19.00 3.60 -1.91
CA ALA A 144 19.72 2.42 -2.38
C ALA A 144 19.21 1.96 -3.75
N CYS A 145 17.89 1.98 -3.95
CA CYS A 145 17.28 1.66 -5.23
C CYS A 145 17.68 2.67 -6.33
N LYS A 146 17.63 3.97 -6.03
CA LYS A 146 18.01 5.05 -6.96
C LYS A 146 19.50 5.07 -7.31
N ALA A 147 20.36 4.52 -6.45
CA ALA A 147 21.78 4.37 -6.76
C ALA A 147 22.04 3.40 -7.93
N GLU A 148 21.10 2.49 -8.21
CA GLU A 148 21.23 1.47 -9.23
C GLU A 148 20.25 1.64 -10.40
N LYS A 149 19.11 2.29 -10.18
CA LYS A 149 18.00 2.41 -11.14
C LYS A 149 17.54 3.85 -11.28
N GLU A 150 17.29 4.27 -12.52
CA GLU A 150 16.56 5.49 -12.81
C GLU A 150 15.06 5.18 -12.74
N ILE A 151 14.44 5.45 -11.58
CA ILE A 151 13.04 5.10 -11.31
C ILE A 151 12.08 6.04 -12.05
N ASP A 152 11.13 5.44 -12.77
CA ASP A 152 10.13 6.15 -13.57
C ASP A 152 8.78 6.27 -12.84
N LEU A 153 8.35 5.18 -12.18
CA LEU A 153 7.05 5.09 -11.49
C LEU A 153 7.25 4.59 -10.06
N VAL A 154 6.68 5.29 -9.09
CA VAL A 154 6.55 4.80 -7.72
C VAL A 154 5.14 4.34 -7.44
N VAL A 155 5.00 3.12 -6.94
CA VAL A 155 3.75 2.53 -6.46
C VAL A 155 3.78 2.51 -4.93
N LEU A 156 2.74 3.05 -4.32
CA LEU A 156 2.51 2.99 -2.87
C LEU A 156 1.08 2.47 -2.64
N SER A 157 0.95 1.14 -2.49
CA SER A 157 -0.36 0.49 -2.27
C SER A 157 -0.54 0.15 -0.80
N SER A 158 -1.32 0.98 -0.09
CA SER A 158 -1.65 0.77 1.32
C SER A 158 -0.45 0.63 2.29
N SER A 159 0.65 1.35 2.03
CA SER A 159 1.87 1.26 2.86
C SER A 159 2.13 2.50 3.74
N ILE A 160 1.76 3.68 3.26
CA ILE A 160 2.14 4.97 3.88
C ILE A 160 1.48 5.16 5.24
N GLN A 161 0.25 4.66 5.43
CA GLN A 161 -0.47 4.80 6.69
C GLN A 161 0.17 4.08 7.88
N TYR A 162 1.15 3.21 7.62
CA TYR A 162 1.88 2.46 8.64
C TYR A 162 3.24 3.07 8.98
N LEU A 163 3.56 4.26 8.46
CA LEU A 163 4.74 5.01 8.85
C LEU A 163 4.48 5.86 10.08
N GLU A 164 5.46 5.95 10.99
CA GLU A 164 5.37 6.82 12.17
C GLU A 164 5.23 8.31 11.80
N LYS A 165 5.99 8.75 10.79
CA LYS A 165 6.03 10.14 10.31
C LYS A 165 5.68 10.21 8.82
N PRO A 166 4.42 9.95 8.45
CA PRO A 166 4.04 9.82 7.03
C PRO A 166 4.21 11.13 6.27
N HIS A 167 3.96 12.29 6.89
CA HIS A 167 4.15 13.58 6.23
C HIS A 167 5.62 13.94 5.96
N ASP A 168 6.56 13.52 6.82
CA ASP A 168 7.98 13.68 6.54
C ASP A 168 8.39 12.83 5.33
N PHE A 169 7.87 11.60 5.27
CA PHE A 169 8.06 10.72 4.12
C PHE A 169 7.43 11.29 2.84
N LEU A 170 6.20 11.80 2.87
CA LEU A 170 5.54 12.40 1.70
C LEU A 170 6.30 13.62 1.17
N LYS A 171 6.82 14.46 2.08
CA LYS A 171 7.68 15.59 1.72
C LYS A 171 8.99 15.12 1.05
N GLN A 172 9.61 14.07 1.58
CA GLN A 172 10.80 13.47 0.96
C GLN A 172 10.48 12.83 -0.40
N LEU A 173 9.32 12.16 -0.51
CA LEU A 173 8.85 11.53 -1.74
C LEU A 173 8.70 12.56 -2.87
N ALA A 174 8.07 13.70 -2.58
CA ALA A 174 7.95 14.81 -3.53
C ALA A 174 9.32 15.36 -3.95
N ALA A 175 10.28 15.45 -3.02
CA ALA A 175 11.62 15.96 -3.28
C ALA A 175 12.47 15.04 -4.19
N TYR A 176 12.08 13.78 -4.39
CA TYR A 176 12.75 12.91 -5.36
C TYR A 176 12.40 13.23 -6.82
N HIS A 177 11.34 14.00 -7.08
CA HIS A 177 10.89 14.41 -8.41
C HIS A 177 10.67 13.23 -9.38
N PHE A 178 10.20 12.09 -8.89
CA PHE A 178 9.88 10.95 -9.76
C PHE A 178 8.86 11.33 -10.84
N PRO A 179 8.99 10.82 -12.09
CA PRO A 179 8.07 11.18 -13.17
C PRO A 179 6.60 10.85 -12.86
N PHE A 180 6.36 9.68 -12.27
CA PHE A 180 5.02 9.20 -11.94
C PHE A 180 4.93 8.72 -10.49
N LEU A 181 3.85 9.10 -9.80
CA LEU A 181 3.49 8.56 -8.49
C LEU A 181 2.10 7.94 -8.58
N LEU A 182 1.96 6.74 -8.05
CA LEU A 182 0.71 6.02 -7.97
C LEU A 182 0.44 5.58 -6.54
N PHE A 183 -0.50 6.27 -5.91
CA PHE A 183 -1.05 5.90 -4.61
C PHE A 183 -2.25 4.99 -4.86
N ASP A 184 -2.28 3.86 -4.17
CA ASP A 184 -3.38 2.90 -4.25
C ASP A 184 -3.80 2.52 -2.83
N ARG A 185 -5.09 2.27 -2.62
CA ARG A 185 -5.64 1.78 -1.34
C ARG A 185 -5.21 2.59 -0.10
N THR A 186 -5.02 3.90 -0.25
CA THR A 186 -4.59 4.76 0.85
C THR A 186 -5.81 5.13 1.69
N ALA A 187 -5.68 5.02 3.02
CA ALA A 187 -6.79 5.25 3.94
C ALA A 187 -6.97 6.73 4.25
N PHE A 188 -8.16 7.26 3.98
CA PHE A 188 -8.57 8.64 4.25
C PHE A 188 -9.80 8.69 5.14
N HIS A 189 -10.06 9.84 5.77
CA HIS A 189 -11.28 10.06 6.53
C HIS A 189 -11.82 11.47 6.32
N TYR A 190 -13.10 11.68 6.68
CA TYR A 190 -13.80 12.95 6.47
C TYR A 190 -13.47 14.04 7.51
N GLY A 191 -12.42 13.88 8.32
CA GLY A 191 -12.04 14.85 9.34
C GLY A 191 -11.11 15.95 8.82
N GLU A 192 -10.95 17.02 9.60
CA GLU A 192 -10.16 18.20 9.23
C GLU A 192 -8.63 18.02 9.42
N ALA A 193 -8.21 16.98 10.14
CA ALA A 193 -6.81 16.63 10.37
C ALA A 193 -6.69 15.11 10.43
N ASP A 194 -5.50 14.58 10.11
CA ASP A 194 -5.21 13.15 10.17
C ASP A 194 -5.66 12.52 11.49
N ARG A 195 -6.14 11.28 11.39
CA ARG A 195 -6.61 10.49 12.51
C ARG A 195 -5.73 9.28 12.72
N LEU A 196 -5.04 9.24 13.85
CA LEU A 196 -4.25 8.08 14.24
C LEU A 196 -5.13 7.05 14.93
N THR A 197 -5.10 5.81 14.45
CA THR A 197 -5.94 4.71 14.96
C THR A 197 -5.09 3.51 15.39
N LEU A 198 -5.67 2.69 16.25
CA LEU A 198 -5.23 1.32 16.51
C LEU A 198 -5.95 0.40 15.52
N GLN A 199 -5.22 -0.26 14.63
CA GLN A 199 -5.75 -1.34 13.81
C GLN A 199 -5.62 -2.67 14.54
N ARG A 200 -6.71 -3.44 14.59
CA ARG A 200 -6.72 -4.84 15.04
C ARG A 200 -7.11 -5.73 13.87
N VAL A 201 -6.18 -6.57 13.44
CA VAL A 201 -6.37 -7.45 12.29
C VAL A 201 -7.19 -8.68 12.70
N PRO A 202 -8.19 -9.09 11.91
CA PRO A 202 -8.89 -10.33 12.12
C PRO A 202 -7.92 -11.53 12.11
N PRO A 203 -7.99 -12.47 13.07
CA PRO A 203 -7.03 -13.56 13.23
C PRO A 203 -7.00 -14.54 12.05
N GLU A 204 -8.08 -14.59 11.26
CA GLU A 204 -8.13 -15.32 10.00
C GLU A 204 -7.10 -14.82 8.97
N ILE A 205 -6.69 -13.55 9.05
CA ILE A 205 -5.57 -12.99 8.28
C ILE A 205 -4.28 -13.26 9.06
N TYR A 206 -4.13 -12.64 10.24
CA TYR A 206 -3.11 -12.95 11.26
C TYR A 206 -3.39 -12.18 12.56
N PRO A 207 -3.01 -12.71 13.74
CA PRO A 207 -3.24 -12.06 15.01
C PRO A 207 -2.23 -10.92 15.22
N ALA A 208 -2.53 -9.73 14.70
CA ALA A 208 -1.70 -8.54 14.89
C ALA A 208 -2.51 -7.28 15.19
N SER A 209 -1.82 -6.30 15.76
CA SER A 209 -2.30 -4.94 15.87
C SER A 209 -1.16 -3.97 15.62
N TYR A 210 -1.47 -2.83 15.01
CA TYR A 210 -0.47 -1.80 14.72
C TYR A 210 -1.13 -0.42 14.61
N PRO A 211 -0.36 0.65 14.78
CA PRO A 211 -0.84 2.00 14.51
C PRO A 211 -1.12 2.17 13.01
N SER A 212 -2.18 2.90 12.69
CA SER A 212 -2.57 3.20 11.31
C SER A 212 -3.13 4.61 11.23
N TRP A 213 -2.60 5.40 10.31
CA TRP A 213 -3.17 6.70 9.98
C TRP A 213 -4.38 6.56 9.06
N PHE A 214 -5.38 7.40 9.27
CA PHE A 214 -6.31 7.82 8.24
C PHE A 214 -5.99 9.27 7.92
N PHE A 215 -5.71 9.57 6.67
CA PHE A 215 -5.25 10.88 6.27
C PHE A 215 -6.40 11.87 6.05
N ASN A 216 -6.14 13.13 6.37
CA ASN A 216 -6.86 14.23 5.76
C ASN A 216 -6.36 14.38 4.31
N GLU A 217 -7.28 14.19 3.36
CA GLU A 217 -6.93 14.15 1.94
C GLU A 217 -6.25 15.44 1.43
N LYS A 218 -6.73 16.61 1.88
CA LYS A 218 -6.15 17.90 1.48
C LYS A 218 -4.73 18.07 1.99
N ALA A 219 -4.48 17.74 3.26
CA ALA A 219 -3.15 17.79 3.86
C ALA A 219 -2.19 16.82 3.16
N PHE A 220 -2.65 15.60 2.87
CA PHE A 220 -1.90 14.61 2.09
C PHE A 220 -1.48 15.14 0.71
N LEU A 221 -2.43 15.63 -0.08
CA LEU A 221 -2.18 16.11 -1.45
C LEU A 221 -1.36 17.42 -1.49
N SER A 222 -1.37 18.20 -0.41
CA SER A 222 -0.63 19.46 -0.33
C SER A 222 0.88 19.28 -0.52
N HIS A 223 1.44 18.12 -0.17
CA HIS A 223 2.86 17.79 -0.35
C HIS A 223 3.29 17.77 -1.82
N PHE A 224 2.36 17.53 -2.74
CA PHE A 224 2.62 17.41 -4.17
C PHE A 224 2.17 18.65 -4.97
N SER A 225 1.54 19.62 -4.31
CA SER A 225 0.99 20.81 -4.95
C SER A 225 2.08 21.64 -5.66
N GLY A 226 1.79 22.07 -6.88
CA GLY A 226 2.69 22.87 -7.71
C GLY A 226 3.83 22.10 -8.39
N GLN A 227 4.05 20.84 -8.03
CA GLN A 227 5.05 19.96 -8.64
C GLN A 227 4.43 18.81 -9.42
N TYR A 228 3.26 18.33 -8.99
CA TYR A 228 2.55 17.24 -9.64
C TYR A 228 1.14 17.66 -10.04
N GLU A 229 0.68 17.13 -11.17
CA GLU A 229 -0.71 17.16 -11.58
C GLU A 229 -1.39 15.84 -11.21
N ILE A 230 -2.53 15.93 -10.51
CA ILE A 230 -3.40 14.78 -10.27
C ILE A 230 -4.13 14.47 -11.58
N ARG A 231 -3.76 13.38 -12.25
CA ARG A 231 -4.38 12.96 -13.51
C ARG A 231 -5.62 12.11 -13.31
N ALA A 232 -5.66 11.36 -12.21
CA ALA A 232 -6.81 10.54 -11.89
C ALA A 232 -6.93 10.28 -10.39
N GLU A 233 -8.17 10.09 -9.97
CA GLU A 233 -8.58 9.62 -8.65
C GLU A 233 -9.43 8.38 -8.85
N PHE A 234 -9.26 7.37 -8.01
CA PHE A 234 -9.96 6.10 -8.15
C PHE A 234 -10.15 5.42 -6.79
N THR A 235 -10.98 4.37 -6.77
CA THR A 235 -11.25 3.55 -5.59
C THR A 235 -10.53 2.21 -5.69
N SER A 236 -10.32 1.59 -4.54
CA SER A 236 -9.73 0.27 -4.40
C SER A 236 -10.51 -0.76 -5.20
N TYR A 237 -9.78 -1.74 -5.74
CA TYR A 237 -10.37 -2.93 -6.33
C TYR A 237 -10.86 -3.92 -5.27
N VAL A 238 -10.50 -3.72 -4.00
CA VAL A 238 -10.89 -4.55 -2.87
C VAL A 238 -12.28 -4.12 -2.40
N LYS A 239 -13.25 -5.01 -2.59
CA LYS A 239 -14.63 -4.77 -2.17
C LYS A 239 -14.71 -4.53 -0.66
N GLY A 240 -15.34 -3.43 -0.28
CA GLY A 240 -15.55 -3.01 1.11
C GLY A 240 -14.55 -1.96 1.59
N GLU A 241 -13.44 -1.73 0.89
CA GLU A 241 -12.50 -0.66 1.25
C GLU A 241 -13.03 0.74 0.89
N GLU A 242 -14.01 0.83 -0.02
CA GLU A 242 -14.66 2.10 -0.38
C GLU A 242 -15.40 2.74 0.82
N THR A 243 -15.58 1.98 1.89
CA THR A 243 -16.27 2.38 3.11
C THR A 243 -15.59 1.73 4.31
N MET A 244 -14.78 2.51 5.01
CA MET A 244 -14.02 2.04 6.17
C MET A 244 -14.69 2.50 7.47
N LEU A 245 -14.75 1.60 8.45
CA LEU A 245 -15.30 1.85 9.76
C LEU A 245 -14.19 2.24 10.74
N ILE A 246 -14.33 3.39 11.39
CA ILE A 246 -13.49 3.80 12.52
C ILE A 246 -14.41 3.93 13.73
N ASP A 247 -14.09 3.21 14.82
CA ASP A 247 -14.99 3.05 15.97
C ASP A 247 -16.40 2.57 15.57
N GLU A 248 -16.49 1.65 14.60
CA GLU A 248 -17.75 1.13 14.04
C GLU A 248 -18.63 2.16 13.32
N VAL A 249 -18.10 3.37 13.11
CA VAL A 249 -18.76 4.43 12.35
C VAL A 249 -18.11 4.53 10.98
N GLN A 250 -18.92 4.49 9.93
CA GLN A 250 -18.49 4.79 8.57
C GLN A 250 -18.00 6.23 8.53
N SER A 251 -16.68 6.38 8.55
CA SER A 251 -16.01 7.68 8.64
C SER A 251 -14.67 7.70 7.91
N GLY A 252 -14.20 6.54 7.44
CA GLY A 252 -13.06 6.41 6.54
C GLY A 252 -13.46 5.87 5.18
N TYR A 253 -12.56 5.99 4.22
CA TYR A 253 -12.67 5.49 2.87
C TYR A 253 -11.26 5.26 2.31
N ASP A 254 -11.11 4.32 1.39
CA ASP A 254 -9.91 4.24 0.59
C ASP A 254 -9.95 5.22 -0.58
N LYS A 255 -8.78 5.66 -1.04
CA LYS A 255 -8.64 6.36 -2.31
C LYS A 255 -7.29 6.12 -2.93
N GLY A 256 -7.26 6.07 -4.26
CA GLY A 256 -6.06 6.05 -5.07
C GLY A 256 -5.91 7.32 -5.89
N PHE A 257 -4.66 7.67 -6.17
CA PHE A 257 -4.29 8.84 -6.95
C PHE A 257 -3.17 8.49 -7.93
N TYR A 258 -3.32 8.92 -9.17
CA TYR A 258 -2.26 8.89 -10.16
C TYR A 258 -1.78 10.31 -10.46
N LEU A 259 -0.53 10.58 -10.12
CA LEU A 259 0.11 11.89 -10.23
C LEU A 259 1.22 11.84 -11.28
N ILE A 260 1.30 12.89 -12.09
CA ILE A 260 2.37 13.10 -13.05
C ILE A 260 3.16 14.34 -12.66
N ASN A 261 4.48 14.23 -12.57
CA ASN A 261 5.35 15.36 -12.31
C ASN A 261 5.28 16.35 -13.49
N SER A 262 4.95 17.60 -13.18
CA SER A 262 4.74 18.67 -14.16
C SER A 262 6.01 19.03 -14.92
N SER A 263 7.21 18.76 -14.40
CA SER A 263 8.46 19.09 -15.10
C SER A 263 8.86 18.08 -16.19
N THR A 264 8.38 16.84 -16.12
CA THR A 264 8.81 15.75 -17.01
C THR A 264 7.93 15.59 -18.26
N HIS A 265 6.69 16.08 -18.23
CA HIS A 265 5.71 15.87 -19.30
C HIS A 265 4.88 17.14 -19.64
N ALA A 266 5.47 18.33 -19.48
CA ALA A 266 4.90 19.59 -19.94
C ALA A 266 4.90 19.73 -21.48
#